data_AF-W7I121-F1
#
_entry.id   AF-W7I121-F1
#
_cell.length_a   1.000
_cell.length_b   1.000
_cell.length_c   1.000
_cell.angle_alpha   90.00
_cell.angle_beta   90.00
_cell.angle_gamma   90.00
#
_symmetry.space_group_name_H-M   'P 1'
#
loop_
_entity.id
_entity.type
_entity.pdbx_description
1 polymer ?
#
loop_
_entity_poly.entity_id
_entity_poly.type
_entity_poly.pdbx_seq_one_letter_code
_entity_poly.pdbx_strand_id
1 'polypeptide(L)'
;MQCSSSSTGVPPRSSVIVVGSGVFGLTTALSLSHRASYTDCTITVIDKSPFPAADGASIDSSRIIRADYSDAVYASLAAEALRIWRLPDTDTDTDTDTTPDGSDAQGSIYAGVGAEGRYSESGLVLVADGNVDYVLNSYENVKAQDEQQSDGGALGAGVQLLPDEAAIRAAMRTGGSSGKTGYFNPRSGWADAGASMAWVRQRCEARENIRFIHGEVKALWVEEVATNAGRGARSCVHGVVMDNGDKLVADLTILAAGAWTPGLLELSGRAEATAQVMAYVRVMDSGEEATALECIPVTLNLSHGMFVFPARDGWVKIARHAYGYVNSAEVDVGIAGEEMRSAGEKRKEKKEKKKVSRPVTAVSRPGVRIPAADEELLAAGLAEMIPRLAGRPFERTRLCWYTDTPTGDFITAYHPTLDSLFVATGGSGHAFKFLPVLGERIADAVEGTLTEELRKKWAFRDPVDGPIVTRDGSRNGAERVELGGVVRMDSPA
;
A
#
# COMPACT_ATOMS: atom_id res chain seq x y z
N MET A 1 -45.17 11.27 27.01
CA MET A 1 -43.91 11.85 26.48
C MET A 1 -43.01 10.68 26.12
N GLN A 2 -42.91 10.37 24.82
CA GLN A 2 -42.12 9.25 24.30
C GLN A 2 -40.63 9.60 24.40
N CYS A 3 -39.84 8.68 24.95
CA CYS A 3 -38.39 8.65 24.76
C CYS A 3 -38.12 8.38 23.28
N SER A 4 -37.64 9.38 22.56
CA SER A 4 -37.03 9.22 21.25
C SER A 4 -35.62 8.67 21.43
N SER A 5 -35.42 7.44 20.98
CA SER A 5 -34.12 6.84 20.72
C SER A 5 -33.39 7.62 19.62
N SER A 6 -32.26 8.26 19.93
CA SER A 6 -31.41 8.92 18.94
C SER A 6 -29.92 8.70 19.21
N SER A 7 -29.23 8.32 18.13
CA SER A 7 -27.79 8.30 17.83
C SER A 7 -26.85 7.35 18.60
N THR A 8 -26.57 6.22 17.96
CA THR A 8 -25.32 5.45 18.04
C THR A 8 -24.16 6.19 17.36
N GLY A 9 -23.91 7.45 17.71
CA GLY A 9 -22.92 8.30 17.03
C GLY A 9 -21.64 8.46 17.83
N VAL A 10 -20.48 8.19 17.19
CA VAL A 10 -19.18 8.71 17.64
C VAL A 10 -19.32 10.23 17.76
N PRO A 11 -18.87 10.87 18.88
CA PRO A 11 -18.98 12.32 19.02
C PRO A 11 -18.29 13.04 17.84
N PRO A 12 -18.87 14.16 17.35
CA PRO A 12 -18.30 14.90 16.24
C PRO A 12 -16.87 15.35 16.58
N ARG A 13 -15.95 15.13 15.64
CA ARG A 13 -14.53 15.43 15.81
C ARG A 13 -14.23 16.79 15.20
N SER A 14 -13.59 17.66 15.96
CA SER A 14 -13.17 18.98 15.47
C SER A 14 -11.76 18.96 14.89
N SER A 15 -10.96 17.93 15.19
CA SER A 15 -9.58 17.81 14.71
C SER A 15 -9.11 16.37 14.50
N VAL A 16 -8.39 16.13 13.39
CA VAL A 16 -7.75 14.86 13.04
C VAL A 16 -6.29 15.10 12.67
N ILE A 17 -5.38 14.27 13.18
CA ILE A 17 -4.00 14.18 12.67
C ILE A 17 -3.87 12.89 11.86
N VAL A 18 -3.32 12.97 10.65
CA VAL A 18 -2.96 11.82 9.81
C VAL A 18 -1.44 11.78 9.67
N VAL A 19 -0.80 10.75 10.19
CA VAL A 19 0.66 10.57 10.13
C VAL A 19 1.04 9.74 8.91
N GLY A 20 1.62 10.39 7.91
CA GLY A 20 2.04 9.82 6.63
C GLY A 20 1.20 10.36 5.46
N SER A 21 1.87 10.79 4.39
CA SER A 21 1.26 11.27 3.13
C SER A 21 1.37 10.26 1.99
N GLY A 22 1.47 8.97 2.34
CA GLY A 22 1.41 7.86 1.38
C GLY A 22 -0.02 7.51 0.97
N VAL A 23 -0.18 6.34 0.31
CA VAL A 23 -1.48 5.88 -0.20
C VAL A 23 -2.57 5.83 0.88
N PHE A 24 -2.28 5.27 2.07
CA PHE A 24 -3.26 5.20 3.16
C PHE A 24 -3.60 6.60 3.69
N GLY A 25 -2.60 7.45 3.91
CA GLY A 25 -2.79 8.74 4.55
C GLY A 25 -3.53 9.76 3.69
N LEU A 26 -3.08 9.99 2.45
CA LEU A 26 -3.72 10.97 1.57
C LEU A 26 -5.14 10.56 1.18
N THR A 27 -5.37 9.28 0.89
CA THR A 27 -6.73 8.80 0.57
C THR A 27 -7.65 8.91 1.79
N THR A 28 -7.16 8.59 3.00
CA THR A 28 -7.95 8.80 4.22
C THR A 28 -8.29 10.27 4.44
N ALA A 29 -7.32 11.18 4.29
CA ALA A 29 -7.55 12.61 4.47
C ALA A 29 -8.56 13.15 3.46
N LEU A 30 -8.43 12.79 2.19
CA LEU A 30 -9.36 13.20 1.14
C LEU A 30 -10.78 12.68 1.42
N SER A 31 -10.94 11.37 1.64
CA SER A 31 -12.24 10.77 1.90
C SER A 31 -12.92 11.33 3.14
N LEU A 32 -12.20 11.49 4.25
CA LEU A 32 -12.76 12.12 5.45
C LEU A 32 -13.18 13.58 5.17
N SER A 33 -12.43 14.33 4.38
CA SER A 33 -12.77 15.73 4.09
C SER A 33 -14.09 15.93 3.34
N HIS A 34 -14.61 14.89 2.68
CA HIS A 34 -15.90 14.90 1.99
C HIS A 34 -17.06 14.38 2.85
N ARG A 35 -16.80 13.82 4.03
CA ARG A 35 -17.85 13.34 4.92
C ARG A 35 -18.51 14.52 5.65
N ALA A 36 -19.84 14.53 5.69
CA ALA A 36 -20.63 15.57 6.34
C ALA A 36 -20.29 15.75 7.83
N SER A 37 -19.85 14.68 8.50
CA SER A 37 -19.38 14.66 9.89
C SER A 37 -18.03 15.36 10.11
N TYR A 38 -17.31 15.69 9.03
CA TYR A 38 -15.97 16.29 9.04
C TYR A 38 -15.91 17.66 8.34
N THR A 39 -17.04 18.24 7.93
CA THR A 39 -17.08 19.57 7.28
C THR A 39 -16.41 20.65 8.13
N ASP A 40 -16.67 20.68 9.44
CA ASP A 40 -16.06 21.63 10.39
C ASP A 40 -14.77 21.08 11.06
N CYS A 41 -14.27 19.93 10.61
CA CYS A 41 -13.10 19.26 11.18
C CYS A 41 -11.81 19.71 10.49
N THR A 42 -10.78 20.10 11.25
CA THR A 42 -9.45 20.32 10.68
C THR A 42 -8.69 18.99 10.56
N ILE A 43 -8.32 18.59 9.35
CA ILE A 43 -7.53 17.39 9.06
C ILE A 43 -6.09 17.80 8.77
N THR A 44 -5.15 17.43 9.64
CA THR A 44 -3.72 17.75 9.50
C THR A 44 -2.93 16.53 9.06
N VAL A 45 -2.40 16.54 7.84
CA VAL A 45 -1.52 15.49 7.31
C VAL A 45 -0.06 15.86 7.58
N ILE A 46 0.67 14.96 8.24
CA ILE A 46 2.06 15.16 8.64
C ILE A 46 2.94 14.12 7.93
N ASP A 47 4.01 14.56 7.26
CA ASP A 47 5.00 13.64 6.69
C ASP A 47 6.43 14.15 6.95
N LYS A 48 7.35 13.21 7.20
CA LYS A 48 8.78 13.49 7.40
C LYS A 48 9.47 13.96 6.11
N SER A 49 8.88 13.69 4.95
CA SER A 49 9.45 13.99 3.64
C SER A 49 8.63 15.05 2.92
N PRO A 50 9.27 15.93 2.14
CA PRO A 50 8.52 16.77 1.22
C PRO A 50 7.80 15.87 0.22
N PHE A 51 6.63 16.32 -0.24
CA PHE A 51 5.89 15.56 -1.25
C PHE A 51 6.47 15.83 -2.66
N PRO A 52 6.65 14.80 -3.51
CA PRO A 52 6.40 13.38 -3.22
C PRO A 52 7.49 12.77 -2.32
N ALA A 53 7.09 11.94 -1.36
CA ALA A 53 8.02 11.24 -0.47
C ALA A 53 8.86 10.23 -1.29
N ALA A 54 10.11 10.60 -1.60
CA ALA A 54 10.98 9.84 -2.50
C ALA A 54 11.24 8.39 -2.04
N ASP A 55 11.20 8.13 -0.73
CA ASP A 55 11.33 6.78 -0.17
C ASP A 55 9.99 6.08 0.11
N GLY A 56 8.86 6.74 -0.16
CA GLY A 56 7.52 6.17 -0.03
C GLY A 56 7.23 5.10 -1.08
N ALA A 57 6.66 3.97 -0.65
CA ALA A 57 6.26 2.88 -1.54
C ALA A 57 5.21 3.29 -2.58
N SER A 58 4.38 4.30 -2.27
CA SER A 58 3.37 4.82 -3.19
C SER A 58 3.94 5.67 -4.33
N ILE A 59 5.21 6.10 -4.24
CA ILE A 59 5.87 6.92 -5.27
C ILE A 59 6.77 6.01 -6.11
N ASP A 60 6.36 5.75 -7.35
CA ASP A 60 7.10 4.95 -8.33
C ASP A 60 6.63 5.31 -9.75
N SER A 61 7.46 5.02 -10.75
CA SER A 61 7.13 5.11 -12.17
C SER A 61 5.97 4.21 -12.61
N SER A 62 5.72 3.11 -11.90
CA SER A 62 4.65 2.16 -12.27
C SER A 62 4.23 1.24 -11.12
N ARG A 63 2.95 0.88 -11.06
CA ARG A 63 2.41 -0.14 -10.13
C ARG A 63 1.40 -1.01 -10.86
N ILE A 64 1.39 -2.31 -10.56
CA ILE A 64 0.43 -3.25 -11.18
C ILE A 64 -0.97 -2.95 -10.66
N ILE A 65 -1.91 -2.69 -11.56
CA ILE A 65 -3.33 -2.50 -11.28
C ILE A 65 -4.08 -3.71 -11.82
N ARG A 66 -4.73 -4.47 -10.92
CA ARG A 66 -5.29 -5.79 -11.23
C ARG A 66 -6.36 -6.20 -10.23
N ALA A 67 -7.39 -6.92 -10.69
CA ALA A 67 -8.37 -7.60 -9.83
C ALA A 67 -8.03 -9.07 -9.52
N ASP A 68 -6.90 -9.52 -10.06
CA ASP A 68 -6.42 -10.91 -10.09
C ASP A 68 -5.96 -11.47 -8.72
N TYR A 69 -6.89 -11.65 -7.79
CA TYR A 69 -6.68 -12.22 -6.45
C TYR A 69 -7.39 -13.56 -6.29
N SER A 70 -6.76 -14.48 -5.56
CA SER A 70 -7.38 -15.75 -5.15
C SER A 70 -8.44 -15.53 -4.07
N ASP A 71 -8.24 -14.52 -3.23
CA ASP A 71 -9.20 -14.05 -2.23
C ASP A 71 -10.31 -13.24 -2.91
N ALA A 72 -11.55 -13.74 -2.84
CA ALA A 72 -12.70 -13.15 -3.51
C ALA A 72 -13.04 -11.74 -3.00
N VAL A 73 -12.77 -11.41 -1.73
CA VAL A 73 -13.03 -10.09 -1.16
C VAL A 73 -12.09 -9.06 -1.79
N TYR A 74 -10.80 -9.40 -1.87
CA TYR A 74 -9.83 -8.55 -2.55
C TYR A 74 -10.03 -8.49 -4.07
N ALA A 75 -10.47 -9.58 -4.69
CA ALA A 75 -10.80 -9.59 -6.10
C ALA A 75 -11.98 -8.63 -6.40
N SER A 76 -13.03 -8.66 -5.57
CA SER A 76 -14.17 -7.75 -5.68
C SER A 76 -13.78 -6.28 -5.45
N LEU A 77 -13.05 -6.00 -4.36
CA LEU A 77 -12.60 -4.64 -4.04
C LEU A 77 -11.67 -4.06 -5.11
N ALA A 78 -10.82 -4.89 -5.72
CA ALA A 78 -9.95 -4.46 -6.80
C ALA A 78 -10.68 -4.27 -8.13
N ALA A 79 -11.74 -5.06 -8.39
CA ALA A 79 -12.61 -4.84 -9.54
C ALA A 79 -13.39 -3.52 -9.41
N GLU A 80 -13.81 -3.15 -8.20
CA GLU A 80 -14.35 -1.82 -7.90
C GLU A 80 -13.32 -0.72 -8.19
N ALA A 81 -12.10 -0.85 -7.65
CA ALA A 81 -11.03 0.11 -7.91
C ALA A 81 -10.72 0.27 -9.40
N LEU A 82 -10.69 -0.83 -10.17
CA LEU A 82 -10.48 -0.82 -11.61
C LEU A 82 -11.54 -0.05 -12.38
N ARG A 83 -12.80 -0.06 -11.94
CA ARG A 83 -13.85 0.78 -12.54
C ARG A 83 -13.49 2.26 -12.41
N ILE A 84 -13.03 2.68 -11.23
CA ILE A 84 -12.67 4.08 -10.96
C ILE A 84 -11.37 4.49 -11.66
N TRP A 85 -10.37 3.60 -11.74
CA TRP A 85 -9.15 3.85 -12.53
C TRP A 85 -9.41 4.19 -14.00
N ARG A 86 -10.54 3.72 -14.57
CA ARG A 86 -10.94 3.99 -15.96
C ARG A 86 -11.73 5.27 -16.14
N LEU A 87 -12.19 5.89 -15.06
CA LEU A 87 -13.05 7.07 -15.17
C LEU A 87 -12.24 8.27 -15.68
N PRO A 88 -12.84 9.08 -16.56
CA PRO A 88 -12.24 10.33 -17.00
C PRO A 88 -12.09 11.28 -15.81
N ASP A 89 -11.25 12.30 -15.98
CA ASP A 89 -11.22 13.38 -15.02
C ASP A 89 -12.51 14.19 -15.11
N THR A 90 -13.19 14.32 -13.98
CA THR A 90 -14.38 15.15 -13.83
C THR A 90 -14.01 16.34 -12.98
N ASP A 91 -14.23 17.55 -13.49
CA ASP A 91 -13.97 18.83 -12.81
C ASP A 91 -14.90 19.06 -11.60
N THR A 92 -15.71 18.06 -11.26
CA THR A 92 -16.70 18.09 -10.19
C THR A 92 -16.06 17.61 -8.89
N ASP A 93 -15.52 18.54 -8.11
CA ASP A 93 -15.32 18.38 -6.66
C ASP A 93 -16.70 18.40 -5.96
N THR A 94 -17.59 17.48 -6.32
CA THR A 94 -18.93 17.42 -5.74
C THR A 94 -18.88 16.73 -4.40
N ASP A 95 -19.34 17.41 -3.34
CA ASP A 95 -19.57 16.88 -1.98
C ASP A 95 -20.73 15.83 -1.96
N THR A 96 -20.82 14.99 -2.99
CA THR A 96 -21.80 13.91 -3.05
C THR A 96 -21.25 12.73 -2.29
N ASP A 97 -21.91 12.40 -1.18
CA ASP A 97 -21.76 11.15 -0.45
C ASP A 97 -22.00 10.00 -1.45
N THR A 98 -20.91 9.38 -1.94
CA THR A 98 -21.00 8.25 -2.87
C THR A 98 -21.81 7.15 -2.21
N THR A 99 -22.71 6.50 -2.96
CA THR A 99 -23.57 5.47 -2.36
C THR A 99 -22.72 4.38 -1.71
N PRO A 100 -23.08 3.90 -0.50
CA PRO A 100 -22.28 2.92 0.25
C PRO A 100 -21.98 1.61 -0.50
N ASP A 101 -22.74 1.32 -1.56
CA ASP A 101 -22.63 0.11 -2.38
C ASP A 101 -21.68 0.24 -3.58
N GLY A 102 -21.09 1.41 -3.84
CA GLY A 102 -20.19 1.62 -4.99
C GLY A 102 -20.86 1.38 -6.35
N SER A 103 -22.20 1.46 -6.41
CA SER A 103 -22.98 1.22 -7.64
C SER A 103 -22.83 2.37 -8.65
N ASP A 104 -22.62 3.60 -8.19
CA ASP A 104 -22.31 4.75 -9.04
C ASP A 104 -20.83 5.12 -8.97
N ALA A 105 -20.00 4.37 -9.70
CA ALA A 105 -18.57 4.69 -9.83
C ALA A 105 -18.36 6.11 -10.37
N GLN A 106 -19.29 6.64 -11.18
CA GLN A 106 -19.18 7.93 -11.85
C GLN A 106 -19.14 9.11 -10.85
N GLY A 107 -19.73 8.95 -9.66
CA GLY A 107 -19.71 9.94 -8.58
C GLY A 107 -18.49 9.88 -7.66
N SER A 108 -17.52 9.00 -7.92
CA SER A 108 -16.35 8.86 -7.04
C SER A 108 -15.52 10.15 -6.99
N ILE A 109 -15.14 10.57 -5.78
CA ILE A 109 -14.16 11.67 -5.57
C ILE A 109 -12.76 11.34 -6.15
N TYR A 110 -12.53 10.08 -6.51
CA TYR A 110 -11.32 9.59 -7.18
C TYR A 110 -11.48 9.45 -8.71
N ALA A 111 -12.63 9.83 -9.28
CA ALA A 111 -12.79 9.90 -10.74
C ALA A 111 -11.74 10.85 -11.34
N GLY A 112 -10.96 10.35 -12.30
CA GLY A 112 -9.82 11.07 -12.89
C GLY A 112 -8.44 10.61 -12.43
N VAL A 113 -8.35 9.79 -11.38
CA VAL A 113 -7.05 9.36 -10.85
C VAL A 113 -6.21 8.57 -11.85
N GLY A 114 -6.85 7.78 -12.72
CA GLY A 114 -6.20 7.08 -13.83
C GLY A 114 -6.22 7.80 -15.18
N ALA A 115 -6.87 8.96 -15.26
CA ALA A 115 -6.97 9.73 -16.50
C ALA A 115 -5.61 10.31 -16.94
N GLU A 116 -5.59 10.93 -18.12
CA GLU A 116 -4.39 11.60 -18.68
C GLU A 116 -3.16 10.68 -18.76
N GLY A 117 -3.38 9.39 -19.04
CA GLY A 117 -2.31 8.40 -19.18
C GLY A 117 -1.72 7.91 -17.85
N ARG A 118 -2.31 8.26 -16.70
CA ARG A 118 -1.88 7.73 -15.39
C ARG A 118 -2.18 6.25 -15.24
N TYR A 119 -3.23 5.73 -15.86
CA TYR A 119 -3.55 4.29 -15.91
C TYR A 119 -3.48 3.76 -17.36
N SER A 120 -2.93 2.56 -17.52
CA SER A 120 -2.79 1.86 -18.79
C SER A 120 -3.30 0.42 -18.68
N GLU A 121 -4.24 0.06 -19.54
CA GLU A 121 -4.75 -1.31 -19.70
C GLU A 121 -3.84 -2.12 -20.64
N SER A 122 -2.58 -2.28 -20.25
CA SER A 122 -1.59 -3.05 -21.03
C SER A 122 -1.93 -4.54 -21.13
N GLY A 123 -2.83 -5.04 -20.29
CA GLY A 123 -2.98 -6.45 -19.97
C GLY A 123 -2.00 -6.92 -18.90
N LEU A 124 -2.31 -8.08 -18.32
CA LEU A 124 -1.49 -8.80 -17.35
C LEU A 124 -1.35 -10.27 -17.77
N VAL A 125 -0.12 -10.75 -17.85
CA VAL A 125 0.23 -12.19 -17.90
C VAL A 125 0.56 -12.62 -16.47
N LEU A 126 -0.34 -13.37 -15.84
CA LEU A 126 -0.15 -13.91 -14.49
C LEU A 126 0.14 -15.40 -14.56
N VAL A 127 1.31 -15.82 -14.09
CA VAL A 127 1.84 -17.16 -14.30
C VAL A 127 2.47 -17.74 -13.04
N ALA A 128 2.65 -19.05 -13.03
CA ALA A 128 3.35 -19.77 -11.99
C ALA A 128 4.00 -21.07 -12.51
N ASP A 129 4.95 -21.55 -11.73
CA ASP A 129 5.60 -22.85 -11.74
C ASP A 129 5.22 -23.68 -10.51
N GLY A 130 4.90 -24.96 -10.70
CA GLY A 130 4.67 -25.87 -9.59
C GLY A 130 3.31 -25.69 -8.92
N ASN A 131 3.27 -25.09 -7.73
CA ASN A 131 1.99 -24.78 -7.05
C ASN A 131 1.31 -23.61 -7.77
N VAL A 132 0.16 -23.88 -8.36
CA VAL A 132 -0.61 -22.95 -9.19
C VAL A 132 -1.95 -22.56 -8.56
N ASP A 133 -2.24 -23.01 -7.33
CA ASP A 133 -3.55 -22.84 -6.70
C ASP A 133 -3.96 -21.36 -6.63
N TYR A 134 -3.03 -20.48 -6.22
CA TYR A 134 -3.30 -19.05 -6.19
C TYR A 134 -3.64 -18.52 -7.59
N VAL A 135 -2.87 -18.88 -8.62
CA VAL A 135 -3.07 -18.39 -9.99
C VAL A 135 -4.38 -18.89 -10.57
N LEU A 136 -4.73 -20.16 -10.38
CA LEU A 136 -5.98 -20.72 -10.89
C LEU A 136 -7.19 -20.19 -10.13
N ASN A 137 -7.12 -20.02 -8.81
CA ASN A 137 -8.19 -19.38 -8.04
C ASN A 137 -8.36 -17.90 -8.45
N SER A 138 -7.26 -17.17 -8.69
CA SER A 138 -7.31 -15.82 -9.27
C SER A 138 -8.00 -15.81 -10.62
N TYR A 139 -7.68 -16.76 -11.50
CA TYR A 139 -8.29 -16.91 -12.83
C TYR A 139 -9.80 -17.11 -12.74
N GLU A 140 -10.27 -18.04 -11.90
CA GLU A 140 -11.70 -18.32 -11.75
C GLU A 140 -12.45 -17.08 -11.22
N ASN A 141 -11.88 -16.34 -10.26
CA ASN A 141 -12.48 -15.11 -9.76
C ASN A 141 -12.64 -14.05 -10.85
N VAL A 142 -11.58 -13.76 -11.62
CA VAL A 142 -11.67 -12.71 -12.66
C VAL A 142 -12.49 -13.15 -13.87
N LYS A 143 -12.52 -14.45 -14.18
CA LYS A 143 -13.37 -15.01 -15.22
C LYS A 143 -14.86 -14.86 -14.85
N ALA A 144 -15.23 -15.19 -13.61
CA ALA A 144 -16.59 -15.01 -13.14
C ALA A 144 -17.02 -13.52 -13.16
N GLN A 145 -16.11 -12.60 -12.83
CA GLN A 145 -16.37 -11.16 -12.92
C GLN A 145 -16.57 -10.69 -14.38
N ASP A 146 -15.78 -11.21 -15.32
CA ASP A 146 -15.88 -10.90 -16.75
C ASP A 146 -17.22 -11.38 -17.34
N GLU A 147 -17.64 -12.60 -16.98
CA GLU A 147 -18.94 -13.18 -17.37
C GLU A 147 -20.12 -12.34 -16.84
N GLN A 148 -20.06 -11.86 -15.60
CA GLN A 148 -21.11 -11.03 -15.00
C GLN A 148 -21.22 -9.62 -15.62
N GLN A 149 -20.15 -9.10 -16.23
CA GLN A 149 -20.16 -7.78 -16.88
C GLN A 149 -20.63 -7.83 -18.34
N SER A 150 -20.81 -9.02 -18.92
CA SER A 150 -21.03 -9.22 -20.37
C SER A 150 -22.48 -9.04 -20.86
N ASP A 151 -23.42 -8.62 -20.00
CA ASP A 151 -24.83 -8.32 -20.34
C ASP A 151 -25.02 -6.98 -21.11
N GLY A 152 -24.31 -6.79 -22.23
CA GLY A 152 -24.73 -5.82 -23.26
C GLY A 152 -23.69 -4.87 -23.88
N GLY A 153 -22.39 -5.05 -23.67
CA GLY A 153 -21.36 -4.18 -24.24
C GLY A 153 -20.27 -4.95 -25.00
N ALA A 154 -20.14 -4.70 -26.31
CA ALA A 154 -19.06 -5.24 -27.14
C ALA A 154 -17.69 -4.65 -26.69
N LEU A 155 -17.00 -5.30 -25.76
CA LEU A 155 -15.67 -4.90 -25.28
C LEU A 155 -14.74 -6.10 -25.09
N GLY A 156 -13.95 -6.41 -26.14
CA GLY A 156 -12.70 -7.17 -26.06
C GLY A 156 -12.80 -8.68 -25.89
N ALA A 157 -11.68 -9.38 -26.15
CA ALA A 157 -11.51 -10.77 -25.76
C ALA A 157 -11.47 -10.87 -24.23
N GLY A 158 -12.18 -11.83 -23.64
CA GLY A 158 -12.17 -12.07 -22.19
C GLY A 158 -10.85 -12.64 -21.67
N VAL A 159 -10.82 -13.03 -20.39
CA VAL A 159 -9.64 -13.63 -19.75
C VAL A 159 -9.26 -14.96 -20.40
N GLN A 160 -7.99 -15.16 -20.75
CA GLN A 160 -7.52 -16.30 -21.55
C GLN A 160 -6.58 -17.21 -20.75
N LEU A 161 -6.92 -18.50 -20.61
CA LEU A 161 -6.03 -19.49 -20.00
C LEU A 161 -4.79 -19.71 -20.88
N LEU A 162 -3.62 -19.82 -20.24
CA LEU A 162 -2.33 -20.11 -20.86
C LEU A 162 -1.84 -21.46 -20.32
N PRO A 163 -2.15 -22.58 -21.00
CA PRO A 163 -1.91 -23.92 -20.46
C PRO A 163 -0.44 -24.34 -20.46
N ASP A 164 0.40 -23.68 -21.25
CA ASP A 164 1.81 -24.02 -21.44
C ASP A 164 2.69 -22.81 -21.72
N GLU A 165 4.01 -23.05 -21.75
CA GLU A 165 5.04 -22.04 -22.00
C GLU A 165 4.93 -21.38 -23.38
N ALA A 166 4.41 -22.09 -24.39
CA ALA A 166 4.26 -21.53 -25.75
C ALA A 166 3.13 -20.49 -25.77
N ALA A 167 2.01 -20.78 -25.10
CA ALA A 167 0.92 -19.82 -24.91
C ALA A 167 1.39 -18.60 -24.10
N ILE A 168 2.17 -18.82 -23.03
CA ILE A 168 2.76 -17.73 -22.23
C ILE A 168 3.65 -16.83 -23.08
N ARG A 169 4.60 -17.42 -23.84
CA ARG A 169 5.50 -16.68 -24.73
C ARG A 169 4.73 -15.81 -25.73
N ALA A 170 3.66 -16.34 -26.31
CA ALA A 170 2.80 -15.61 -27.23
C ALA A 170 2.08 -14.45 -26.54
N ALA A 171 1.57 -14.66 -25.33
CA ALA A 171 0.87 -13.64 -24.55
C ALA A 171 1.80 -12.51 -24.06
N MET A 172 3.05 -12.84 -23.68
CA MET A 172 4.03 -11.85 -23.20
C MET A 172 4.51 -10.89 -24.28
N ARG A 173 4.50 -11.30 -25.57
CA ARG A 173 4.90 -10.45 -26.72
C ARG A 173 6.35 -9.91 -26.66
N THR A 174 7.20 -10.51 -25.85
CA THR A 174 8.61 -10.10 -25.68
C THR A 174 9.61 -11.03 -26.38
N GLY A 175 9.13 -12.18 -26.88
CA GLY A 175 9.96 -13.31 -27.33
C GLY A 175 10.49 -14.17 -26.16
N GLY A 176 10.34 -13.71 -24.91
CA GLY A 176 10.63 -14.45 -23.69
C GLY A 176 9.42 -15.23 -23.18
N SER A 177 9.62 -15.97 -22.10
CA SER A 177 8.55 -16.66 -21.37
C SER A 177 8.89 -16.67 -19.89
N SER A 178 7.91 -16.83 -19.01
CA SER A 178 8.17 -17.18 -17.60
C SER A 178 7.01 -17.98 -17.04
N GLY A 179 7.30 -19.03 -16.27
CA GLY A 179 6.28 -19.92 -15.75
C GLY A 179 5.87 -21.03 -16.71
N LYS A 180 5.12 -22.00 -16.18
CA LYS A 180 4.63 -23.18 -16.93
C LYS A 180 3.16 -23.11 -17.28
N THR A 181 2.37 -22.38 -16.49
CA THR A 181 0.95 -22.15 -16.74
C THR A 181 0.51 -20.84 -16.12
N GLY A 182 -0.63 -20.33 -16.58
CA GLY A 182 -1.21 -19.12 -16.05
C GLY A 182 -2.35 -18.64 -16.93
N TYR A 183 -2.54 -17.33 -17.01
CA TYR A 183 -3.55 -16.74 -17.86
C TYR A 183 -3.18 -15.30 -18.25
N PHE A 184 -3.83 -14.80 -19.30
CA PHE A 184 -3.77 -13.41 -19.73
C PHE A 184 -5.09 -12.71 -19.41
N ASN A 185 -5.00 -11.58 -18.70
CA ASN A 185 -6.12 -10.70 -18.41
C ASN A 185 -5.93 -9.35 -19.12
N PRO A 186 -6.70 -9.04 -20.18
CA PRO A 186 -6.56 -7.78 -20.92
C PRO A 186 -7.11 -6.57 -20.17
N ARG A 187 -7.89 -6.76 -19.09
CA ARG A 187 -8.51 -5.69 -18.30
C ARG A 187 -7.65 -5.21 -17.13
N SER A 188 -6.50 -5.83 -16.93
CA SER A 188 -5.50 -5.44 -15.94
C SER A 188 -4.35 -4.69 -16.61
N GLY A 189 -3.48 -4.06 -15.84
CA GLY A 189 -2.34 -3.35 -16.39
C GLY A 189 -1.51 -2.66 -15.32
N TRP A 190 -1.17 -1.41 -15.56
CA TRP A 190 -0.33 -0.63 -14.65
C TRP A 190 -0.74 0.84 -14.59
N ALA A 191 -0.33 1.52 -13.52
CA ALA A 191 -0.50 2.95 -13.37
C ALA A 191 0.80 3.64 -12.97
N ASP A 192 1.02 4.85 -13.47
CA ASP A 192 2.04 5.78 -13.00
C ASP A 192 1.69 6.18 -11.56
N ALA A 193 2.45 5.63 -10.61
CA ALA A 193 2.12 5.76 -9.21
C ALA A 193 2.45 7.17 -8.68
N GLY A 194 3.56 7.75 -9.14
CA GLY A 194 3.96 9.11 -8.79
C GLY A 194 2.94 10.13 -9.28
N ALA A 195 2.53 10.05 -10.54
CA ALA A 195 1.54 10.95 -11.11
C ALA A 195 0.15 10.79 -10.47
N SER A 196 -0.27 9.55 -10.19
CA SER A 196 -1.54 9.29 -9.50
C SER A 196 -1.54 9.84 -8.07
N MET A 197 -0.45 9.67 -7.31
CA MET A 197 -0.33 10.24 -5.97
C MET A 197 -0.27 11.78 -6.00
N ALA A 198 0.38 12.37 -7.00
CA ALA A 198 0.42 13.82 -7.18
C ALA A 198 -0.99 14.38 -7.44
N TRP A 199 -1.80 13.68 -8.24
CA TRP A 199 -3.19 14.02 -8.46
C TRP A 199 -4.00 13.97 -7.15
N VAL A 200 -3.87 12.91 -6.34
CA VAL A 200 -4.56 12.82 -5.03
C VAL A 200 -4.11 13.94 -4.09
N ARG A 201 -2.80 14.25 -4.08
CA ARG A 201 -2.25 15.36 -3.30
C ARG A 201 -2.87 16.69 -3.72
N GLN A 202 -3.01 16.96 -5.01
CA GLN A 202 -3.65 18.18 -5.51
C GLN A 202 -5.12 18.27 -5.06
N ARG A 203 -5.87 17.15 -5.10
CA ARG A 203 -7.24 17.10 -4.58
C ARG A 203 -7.29 17.40 -3.08
N CYS A 204 -6.36 16.87 -2.30
CA CYS A 204 -6.28 17.21 -0.87
C CYS A 204 -5.98 18.70 -0.64
N GLU A 205 -5.09 19.30 -1.44
CA GLU A 205 -4.72 20.73 -1.34
C GLU A 205 -5.86 21.68 -1.74
N ALA A 206 -6.82 21.21 -2.54
CA ALA A 206 -8.00 21.97 -2.91
C ALA A 206 -9.05 22.06 -1.78
N ARG A 207 -8.96 21.22 -0.74
CA ARG A 207 -9.92 21.19 0.38
C ARG A 207 -9.50 22.17 1.47
N GLU A 208 -10.41 23.08 1.83
CA GLU A 208 -10.14 24.13 2.85
C GLU A 208 -9.86 23.56 4.26
N ASN A 209 -10.38 22.36 4.55
CA ASN A 209 -10.26 21.72 5.86
C ASN A 209 -9.05 20.77 5.98
N ILE A 210 -8.25 20.60 4.92
CA ILE A 210 -7.00 19.82 4.96
C ILE A 210 -5.79 20.76 5.11
N ARG A 211 -4.88 20.41 6.01
CA ARG A 211 -3.61 21.11 6.24
C ARG A 211 -2.44 20.15 6.14
N PHE A 212 -1.31 20.64 5.65
CA PHE A 212 -0.08 19.87 5.54
C PHE A 212 1.01 20.41 6.46
N ILE A 213 1.69 19.52 7.17
CA ILE A 213 2.89 19.81 7.95
C ILE A 213 4.02 18.91 7.44
N HIS A 214 5.15 19.54 7.11
CA HIS A 214 6.39 18.82 6.84
C HIS A 214 7.19 18.74 8.14
N GLY A 215 7.39 17.52 8.64
CA GLY A 215 8.11 17.25 9.89
C GLY A 215 8.02 15.78 10.29
N GLU A 216 9.01 15.30 11.03
CA GLU A 216 9.04 13.90 11.46
C GLU A 216 8.30 13.74 12.79
N VAL A 217 7.27 12.89 12.82
CA VAL A 217 6.68 12.41 14.07
C VAL A 217 7.64 11.40 14.72
N LYS A 218 8.04 11.66 15.97
CA LYS A 218 8.90 10.75 16.74
C LYS A 218 8.13 9.82 17.66
N ALA A 219 6.97 10.26 18.17
CA ALA A 219 6.17 9.47 19.09
C ALA A 219 4.68 9.86 19.06
N LEU A 220 3.83 8.95 19.52
CA LEU A 220 2.47 9.24 19.93
C LEU A 220 2.49 9.88 21.33
N TRP A 221 1.70 10.93 21.54
CA TRP A 221 1.52 11.53 22.88
C TRP A 221 0.36 10.84 23.59
N VAL A 222 0.66 10.10 24.66
CA VAL A 222 -0.27 9.26 25.39
C VAL A 222 -0.38 9.69 26.84
N GLU A 223 -1.59 9.75 27.37
CA GLU A 223 -1.84 9.99 28.80
C GLU A 223 -2.84 8.97 29.36
N GLU A 224 -2.72 8.66 30.66
CA GLU A 224 -3.71 7.84 31.36
C GLU A 224 -4.92 8.70 31.74
N VAL A 225 -6.09 8.28 31.29
CA VAL A 225 -7.37 8.90 31.65
C VAL A 225 -8.07 8.00 32.66
N ALA A 226 -8.37 8.57 33.83
CA ALA A 226 -9.17 7.91 34.85
C ALA A 226 -10.60 7.71 34.32
N THR A 227 -11.09 6.46 34.35
CA THR A 227 -12.49 6.21 33.96
C THR A 227 -13.40 6.29 35.19
N ASN A 228 -14.52 7.00 35.07
CA ASN A 228 -15.46 7.26 36.18
C ASN A 228 -16.29 6.04 36.63
N ALA A 229 -15.86 4.80 36.37
CA ALA A 229 -16.73 3.62 36.53
C ALA A 229 -16.03 2.35 37.03
N GLY A 230 -14.95 2.44 37.81
CA GLY A 230 -14.29 1.27 38.42
C GLY A 230 -13.64 0.29 37.41
N ARG A 231 -13.66 0.64 36.13
CA ARG A 231 -12.80 0.05 35.09
C ARG A 231 -11.46 0.80 35.19
N GLY A 232 -10.33 0.10 35.11
CA GLY A 232 -9.01 0.72 35.28
C GLY A 232 -8.77 1.94 34.38
N ALA A 233 -7.69 2.69 34.65
CA ALA A 233 -7.27 3.79 33.78
C ALA A 233 -7.10 3.28 32.33
N ARG A 234 -7.51 4.09 31.34
CA ARG A 234 -7.24 3.82 29.93
C ARG A 234 -6.21 4.79 29.40
N SER A 235 -5.36 4.32 28.51
CA SER A 235 -4.40 5.16 27.80
C SER A 235 -5.08 5.80 26.59
N CYS A 236 -5.03 7.13 26.51
CA CYS A 236 -5.60 7.92 25.43
C CYS A 236 -4.49 8.57 24.62
N VAL A 237 -4.55 8.50 23.29
CA VAL A 237 -3.68 9.27 22.39
C VAL A 237 -4.26 10.67 22.21
N HIS A 238 -3.53 11.68 22.65
CA HIS A 238 -3.91 13.09 22.50
C HIS A 238 -3.37 13.73 21.22
N GLY A 239 -2.47 13.04 20.51
CA GLY A 239 -1.82 13.55 19.31
C GLY A 239 -0.42 12.96 19.12
N VAL A 240 0.50 13.78 18.62
CA VAL A 240 1.88 13.37 18.28
C VAL A 240 2.93 14.30 18.87
N VAL A 241 4.13 13.76 19.06
CA VAL A 241 5.35 14.50 19.38
C VAL A 241 6.24 14.52 18.14
N MET A 242 6.58 15.72 17.71
CA MET A 242 7.46 15.99 16.57
C MET A 242 8.94 15.82 16.97
N ASP A 243 9.83 15.74 15.98
CA ASP A 243 11.27 15.60 16.16
C ASP A 243 11.97 16.79 16.81
N ASN A 244 11.40 17.98 16.64
CA ASN A 244 11.79 19.20 17.35
C ASN A 244 11.26 19.26 18.80
N GLY A 245 10.47 18.28 19.24
CA GLY A 245 9.87 18.21 20.58
C GLY A 245 8.48 18.84 20.70
N ASP A 246 7.97 19.50 19.66
CA ASP A 246 6.63 20.10 19.67
C ASP A 246 5.55 19.02 19.78
N LYS A 247 4.47 19.36 20.49
CA LYS A 247 3.29 18.50 20.61
C LYS A 247 2.17 19.06 19.74
N LEU A 248 1.64 18.22 18.85
CA LEU A 248 0.45 18.52 18.07
C LEU A 248 -0.70 17.67 18.61
N VAL A 249 -1.87 18.27 18.75
CA VAL A 249 -3.01 17.68 19.44
C VAL A 249 -4.19 17.51 18.50
N ALA A 250 -4.96 16.42 18.66
CA ALA A 250 -6.17 16.17 17.89
C ALA A 250 -7.14 15.25 18.64
N ASP A 251 -8.43 15.30 18.27
CA ASP A 251 -9.46 14.40 18.81
C ASP A 251 -9.25 12.95 18.34
N LEU A 252 -8.65 12.79 17.15
CA LEU A 252 -8.26 11.51 16.58
C LEU A 252 -6.86 11.61 15.95
N THR A 253 -6.01 10.63 16.26
CA THR A 253 -4.77 10.38 15.52
C THR A 253 -4.92 9.15 14.64
N ILE A 254 -4.67 9.30 13.34
CA ILE A 254 -4.64 8.23 12.33
C ILE A 254 -3.18 7.96 11.97
N LEU A 255 -2.70 6.76 12.29
CA LEU A 255 -1.33 6.33 12.00
C LEU A 255 -1.28 5.60 10.65
N ALA A 256 -0.85 6.31 9.60
CA ALA A 256 -0.78 5.86 8.21
C ALA A 256 0.66 5.86 7.64
N ALA A 257 1.64 5.63 8.50
CA ALA A 257 3.08 5.79 8.22
C ALA A 257 3.73 4.63 7.43
N GLY A 258 2.93 3.74 6.81
CA GLY A 258 3.42 2.61 6.02
C GLY A 258 4.50 1.81 6.75
N ALA A 259 5.64 1.59 6.08
CA ALA A 259 6.77 0.83 6.62
C ALA A 259 7.42 1.44 7.88
N TRP A 260 7.08 2.69 8.22
CA TRP A 260 7.54 3.34 9.45
C TRP A 260 6.57 3.15 10.62
N THR A 261 5.36 2.62 10.41
CA THR A 261 4.39 2.39 11.48
C THR A 261 4.97 1.55 12.64
N PRO A 262 5.71 0.43 12.41
CA PRO A 262 6.30 -0.35 13.50
C PRO A 262 7.34 0.41 14.35
N GLY A 263 7.86 1.54 13.88
CA GLY A 263 8.75 2.41 14.67
C GLY A 263 8.00 3.36 15.62
N LEU A 264 6.71 3.59 15.37
CA LEU A 264 5.85 4.49 16.14
C LEU A 264 4.85 3.74 17.03
N LEU A 265 4.51 2.50 16.66
CA LEU A 265 3.54 1.67 17.36
C LEU A 265 4.00 0.22 17.39
N GLU A 266 3.80 -0.44 18.54
CA GLU A 266 4.22 -1.81 18.76
C GLU A 266 3.30 -2.78 17.99
N LEU A 267 3.86 -3.43 16.98
CA LEU A 267 3.15 -4.32 16.07
C LEU A 267 3.81 -5.71 15.95
N SER A 268 4.65 -6.12 16.90
CA SER A 268 5.25 -7.46 16.91
C SER A 268 4.18 -8.54 16.78
N GLY A 269 4.44 -9.51 15.93
CA GLY A 269 3.49 -10.57 15.62
C GLY A 269 2.31 -10.14 14.73
N ARG A 270 2.16 -8.85 14.40
CA ARG A 270 1.02 -8.33 13.62
C ARG A 270 1.41 -7.68 12.30
N ALA A 271 2.51 -6.94 12.28
CA ALA A 271 2.99 -6.25 11.10
C ALA A 271 4.50 -6.00 11.16
N GLU A 272 5.18 -6.11 10.03
CA GLU A 272 6.64 -5.93 9.96
C GLU A 272 7.07 -5.18 8.69
N ALA A 273 7.98 -4.21 8.85
CA ALA A 273 8.55 -3.49 7.73
C ALA A 273 9.43 -4.42 6.89
N THR A 274 9.18 -4.51 5.58
CA THR A 274 9.87 -5.45 4.70
C THR A 274 10.30 -4.77 3.40
N ALA A 275 11.56 -4.95 3.00
CA ALA A 275 12.09 -4.43 1.75
C ALA A 275 11.96 -5.43 0.59
N GLN A 276 11.65 -4.90 -0.59
CA GLN A 276 11.68 -5.62 -1.86
C GLN A 276 12.63 -4.92 -2.84
N VAL A 277 13.11 -5.67 -3.81
CA VAL A 277 14.14 -5.22 -4.76
C VAL A 277 13.53 -4.88 -6.11
N MET A 278 14.04 -3.80 -6.71
CA MET A 278 13.67 -3.35 -8.04
C MET A 278 14.88 -2.76 -8.75
N ALA A 279 14.91 -2.94 -10.06
CA ALA A 279 15.96 -2.46 -10.94
C ALA A 279 15.37 -1.91 -12.25
N TYR A 280 16.12 -1.01 -12.88
CA TYR A 280 15.71 -0.32 -14.09
C TYR A 280 16.80 -0.44 -15.14
N VAL A 281 16.40 -0.85 -16.34
CA VAL A 281 17.27 -0.94 -17.51
C VAL A 281 16.89 0.15 -18.51
N ARG A 282 17.89 0.82 -19.07
CA ARG A 282 17.69 1.86 -20.08
C ARG A 282 17.33 1.22 -21.42
N VAL A 283 16.34 1.79 -22.08
CA VAL A 283 15.93 1.44 -23.45
C VAL A 283 15.89 2.71 -24.29
N MET A 284 15.86 2.56 -25.61
CA MET A 284 15.72 3.70 -26.52
C MET A 284 14.45 4.50 -26.20
N ASP A 285 14.54 5.84 -26.26
CA ASP A 285 13.39 6.72 -26.03
C ASP A 285 12.41 6.73 -27.22
N SER A 286 12.82 6.20 -28.39
CA SER A 286 11.98 6.09 -29.59
C SER A 286 12.48 5.01 -30.55
N GLY A 287 11.70 4.71 -31.58
CA GLY A 287 12.02 3.72 -32.61
C GLY A 287 11.49 2.32 -32.29
N GLU A 288 11.94 1.33 -33.07
CA GLU A 288 11.42 -0.05 -33.01
C GLU A 288 11.57 -0.69 -31.62
N GLU A 289 12.66 -0.39 -30.89
CA GLU A 289 12.82 -0.90 -29.53
C GLU A 289 11.76 -0.36 -28.57
N ALA A 290 11.57 0.95 -28.55
CA ALA A 290 10.60 1.62 -27.69
C ALA A 290 9.18 1.12 -27.99
N THR A 291 8.75 1.17 -29.26
CA THR A 291 7.41 0.74 -29.68
C THR A 291 7.13 -0.72 -29.32
N ALA A 292 8.10 -1.61 -29.50
CA ALA A 292 7.92 -3.02 -29.18
C ALA A 292 7.84 -3.29 -27.67
N LEU A 293 8.39 -2.42 -26.82
CA LEU A 293 8.38 -2.58 -25.36
C LEU A 293 7.31 -1.74 -24.65
N GLU A 294 6.76 -0.72 -25.29
CA GLU A 294 5.63 0.07 -24.75
C GLU A 294 4.30 -0.71 -24.80
N CYS A 295 4.17 -1.65 -25.74
CA CYS A 295 2.92 -2.39 -25.99
C CYS A 295 2.88 -3.82 -25.42
N ILE A 296 3.87 -4.23 -24.64
CA ILE A 296 3.83 -5.53 -23.94
C ILE A 296 2.85 -5.46 -22.77
N PRO A 297 2.29 -6.58 -22.30
CA PRO A 297 1.57 -6.61 -21.03
C PRO A 297 2.53 -6.59 -19.84
N VAL A 298 2.01 -6.25 -18.67
CA VAL A 298 2.70 -6.56 -17.41
C VAL A 298 2.82 -8.08 -17.31
N THR A 299 3.98 -8.59 -16.91
CA THR A 299 4.15 -10.02 -16.59
C THR A 299 4.49 -10.18 -15.11
N LEU A 300 3.81 -11.09 -14.43
CA LEU A 300 4.07 -11.44 -13.02
C LEU A 300 4.10 -12.96 -12.87
N ASN A 301 5.26 -13.50 -12.49
CA ASN A 301 5.40 -14.90 -12.10
C ASN A 301 5.36 -15.01 -10.56
N LEU A 302 4.29 -15.61 -10.02
CA LEU A 302 4.10 -15.74 -8.58
C LEU A 302 4.99 -16.79 -7.92
N SER A 303 5.60 -17.72 -8.66
CA SER A 303 6.44 -18.77 -8.08
C SER A 303 7.77 -18.26 -7.54
N HIS A 304 8.22 -17.11 -8.00
CA HIS A 304 9.41 -16.44 -7.46
C HIS A 304 9.21 -14.92 -7.27
N GLY A 305 8.01 -14.43 -7.58
CA GLY A 305 7.60 -13.04 -7.41
C GLY A 305 8.18 -12.08 -8.43
N MET A 306 8.76 -12.55 -9.54
CA MET A 306 9.38 -11.66 -10.55
C MET A 306 8.33 -11.00 -11.41
N PHE A 307 8.48 -9.72 -11.69
CA PHE A 307 7.60 -8.99 -12.59
C PHE A 307 8.30 -7.90 -13.38
N VAL A 308 7.79 -7.68 -14.60
CA VAL A 308 8.24 -6.64 -15.53
C VAL A 308 7.08 -5.78 -15.99
N PHE A 309 7.37 -4.52 -16.28
CA PHE A 309 6.43 -3.56 -16.84
C PHE A 309 6.76 -3.25 -18.30
N PRO A 310 5.78 -2.72 -19.05
CA PRO A 310 6.05 -2.04 -20.31
C PRO A 310 7.07 -0.93 -20.14
N ALA A 311 7.80 -0.61 -21.21
CA ALA A 311 8.74 0.50 -21.22
C ALA A 311 7.99 1.82 -21.03
N ARG A 312 8.58 2.72 -20.23
CA ARG A 312 8.06 4.08 -20.01
C ARG A 312 9.23 5.03 -19.78
N ASP A 313 9.21 6.17 -20.48
CA ASP A 313 10.22 7.24 -20.37
C ASP A 313 11.67 6.74 -20.52
N GLY A 314 11.87 5.78 -21.44
CA GLY A 314 13.17 5.17 -21.71
C GLY A 314 13.63 4.16 -20.66
N TRP A 315 12.73 3.63 -19.84
CA TRP A 315 13.05 2.63 -18.82
C TRP A 315 12.13 1.42 -18.91
N VAL A 316 12.70 0.22 -18.76
CA VAL A 316 11.97 -0.97 -18.34
C VAL A 316 12.29 -1.24 -16.88
N LYS A 317 11.24 -1.44 -16.08
CA LYS A 317 11.37 -1.82 -14.68
C LYS A 317 11.19 -3.32 -14.53
N ILE A 318 12.12 -3.95 -13.80
CA ILE A 318 11.99 -5.30 -13.29
C ILE A 318 12.07 -5.28 -11.76
N ALA A 319 11.26 -6.10 -11.11
CA ALA A 319 11.23 -6.16 -9.66
C ALA A 319 10.87 -7.56 -9.18
N ARG A 320 11.15 -7.81 -7.90
CA ARG A 320 10.84 -9.08 -7.26
C ARG A 320 10.03 -8.86 -5.99
N HIS A 321 8.90 -9.54 -5.91
CA HIS A 321 7.94 -9.51 -4.81
C HIS A 321 7.90 -10.87 -4.10
N ALA A 322 8.87 -11.10 -3.23
CA ALA A 322 9.04 -12.33 -2.47
C ALA A 322 8.95 -12.05 -0.95
N TYR A 323 9.47 -12.94 -0.10
CA TYR A 323 9.48 -12.72 1.36
C TYR A 323 10.35 -11.54 1.81
N GLY A 324 11.28 -11.09 0.97
CA GLY A 324 12.00 -9.83 1.10
C GLY A 324 13.01 -9.79 2.25
N TYR A 325 13.31 -8.57 2.68
CA TYR A 325 14.34 -8.29 3.69
C TYR A 325 13.77 -7.56 4.89
N VAL A 326 14.28 -7.88 6.07
CA VAL A 326 14.12 -7.07 7.28
C VAL A 326 15.42 -6.36 7.62
N ASN A 327 15.34 -5.25 8.33
CA ASN A 327 16.51 -4.57 8.89
C ASN A 327 16.26 -4.34 10.38
N SER A 328 16.52 -5.38 11.16
CA SER A 328 16.25 -5.43 12.59
C SER A 328 17.07 -4.40 13.35
N ALA A 329 16.40 -3.59 14.15
CA ALA A 329 17.02 -2.68 15.11
C ALA A 329 16.30 -2.76 16.46
N GLU A 330 17.05 -2.61 17.54
CA GLU A 330 16.46 -2.37 18.86
C GLU A 330 15.99 -0.91 18.93
N VAL A 331 14.71 -0.71 19.21
CA VAL A 331 14.12 0.62 19.38
C VAL A 331 13.31 0.72 20.65
N ASP A 332 13.24 1.94 21.17
CA ASP A 332 12.14 2.36 22.03
C ASP A 332 10.97 2.71 21.10
N VAL A 333 9.91 1.91 21.12
CA VAL A 333 8.71 2.22 20.33
C VAL A 333 8.14 3.55 20.83
N GLY A 334 7.87 4.45 19.89
CA GLY A 334 7.56 5.86 20.15
C GLY A 334 6.23 6.13 20.84
N ILE A 335 6.09 5.78 22.12
CA ILE A 335 5.03 6.24 23.00
C ILE A 335 5.65 7.19 24.04
N ALA A 336 5.23 8.45 24.03
CA ALA A 336 5.64 9.47 24.99
C ALA A 336 4.50 9.71 25.98
N GLY A 337 4.72 9.48 27.29
CA GLY A 337 3.62 9.60 28.25
C GLY A 337 3.84 9.18 29.72
N GLU A 338 4.92 8.46 30.06
CA GLU A 338 5.10 7.95 31.44
C GLU A 338 5.99 8.82 32.35
N GLU A 339 6.60 9.88 31.83
CA GLU A 339 7.61 10.67 32.57
C GLU A 339 7.05 11.64 33.62
N MET A 340 5.73 11.75 33.77
CA MET A 340 5.11 12.65 34.76
C MET A 340 4.23 11.93 35.78
N ARG A 341 4.77 10.86 36.40
CA ARG A 341 4.29 10.44 37.72
C ARG A 341 5.10 11.12 38.81
N SER A 342 4.35 11.71 39.72
CA SER A 342 4.70 12.43 40.95
C SER A 342 6.08 12.11 41.51
N ALA A 343 6.85 13.16 41.82
CA ALA A 343 8.06 13.10 42.62
C ALA A 343 7.83 12.25 43.89
N GLY A 344 8.24 10.98 43.86
CA GLY A 344 8.03 10.07 44.99
C GLY A 344 8.47 8.63 44.78
N GLU A 345 8.15 8.00 43.64
CA GLU A 345 8.48 6.58 43.41
C GLU A 345 9.21 6.35 42.09
N LYS A 346 10.54 6.23 42.18
CA LYS A 346 11.38 5.76 41.07
C LYS A 346 11.15 4.26 40.84
N ARG A 347 10.07 3.87 40.18
CA ARG A 347 10.08 2.60 39.43
C ARG A 347 10.95 2.82 38.19
N LYS A 348 12.20 2.36 38.25
CA LYS A 348 13.00 2.08 37.05
C LYS A 348 12.35 0.91 36.32
N GLU A 349 11.26 1.13 35.62
CA GLU A 349 10.83 0.18 34.59
C GLU A 349 11.87 0.28 33.48
N LYS A 350 12.69 -0.77 33.36
CA LYS A 350 13.59 -0.96 32.23
C LYS A 350 12.68 -0.98 31.00
N LYS A 351 12.65 0.09 30.19
CA LYS A 351 12.04 0.03 28.86
C LYS A 351 12.71 -1.12 28.12
N GLU A 352 11.98 -2.22 27.97
CA GLU A 352 12.48 -3.39 27.26
C GLU A 352 12.53 -2.99 25.78
N LYS A 353 13.75 -2.79 25.27
CA LYS A 353 13.95 -2.46 23.87
C LYS A 353 13.32 -3.54 23.00
N LYS A 354 12.53 -3.13 22.01
CA LYS A 354 11.86 -4.06 21.09
C LYS A 354 12.66 -4.15 19.81
N LYS A 355 12.75 -5.36 19.26
CA LYS A 355 13.41 -5.62 17.99
C LYS A 355 12.38 -5.43 16.88
N VAL A 356 12.53 -4.36 16.10
CA VAL A 356 11.64 -4.06 14.96
C VAL A 356 12.46 -3.91 13.69
N SER A 357 11.87 -4.28 12.55
CA SER A 357 12.47 -3.96 11.26
C SER A 357 12.29 -2.48 10.93
N ARG A 358 13.38 -1.78 10.57
CA ARG A 358 13.38 -0.35 10.20
C ARG A 358 13.77 -0.14 8.75
N PRO A 359 13.03 0.67 7.98
CA PRO A 359 13.39 0.98 6.60
C PRO A 359 14.79 1.58 6.44
N VAL A 360 15.54 1.09 5.45
CA VAL A 360 16.80 1.67 4.94
C VAL A 360 16.59 2.06 3.48
N THR A 361 16.70 3.35 3.20
CA THR A 361 16.27 3.94 1.93
C THR A 361 17.37 4.85 1.40
N ALA A 362 17.32 5.24 0.11
CA ALA A 362 18.27 6.19 -0.45
C ALA A 362 18.20 7.57 0.24
N VAL A 363 17.07 7.91 0.88
CA VAL A 363 16.90 9.14 1.67
C VAL A 363 17.65 9.04 3.00
N SER A 364 17.48 7.94 3.73
CA SER A 364 18.13 7.72 5.03
C SER A 364 19.60 7.30 4.92
N ARG A 365 19.97 6.68 3.81
CA ARG A 365 21.32 6.18 3.52
C ARG A 365 21.61 6.34 2.02
N PRO A 366 22.04 7.54 1.58
CA PRO A 366 22.38 7.81 0.19
C PRO A 366 23.42 6.81 -0.35
N GLY A 367 23.20 6.32 -1.59
CA GLY A 367 24.03 5.31 -2.23
C GLY A 367 23.69 3.86 -1.85
N VAL A 368 22.63 3.60 -1.08
CA VAL A 368 22.19 2.22 -0.81
C VAL A 368 21.77 1.51 -2.10
N ARG A 369 22.24 0.28 -2.27
CA ARG A 369 21.98 -0.59 -3.42
C ARG A 369 21.32 -1.90 -2.97
N ILE A 370 20.60 -2.54 -3.90
CA ILE A 370 20.06 -3.88 -3.66
C ILE A 370 21.20 -4.90 -3.46
N PRO A 371 20.97 -6.01 -2.74
CA PRO A 371 21.94 -7.10 -2.60
C PRO A 371 22.42 -7.66 -3.95
N ALA A 372 23.68 -8.12 -4.02
CA ALA A 372 24.27 -8.63 -5.26
C ALA A 372 23.50 -9.84 -5.83
N ALA A 373 23.14 -10.79 -4.96
CA ALA A 373 22.39 -11.98 -5.38
C ALA A 373 21.03 -11.64 -5.99
N ASP A 374 20.32 -10.62 -5.48
CA ASP A 374 19.08 -10.18 -6.12
C ASP A 374 19.32 -9.43 -7.41
N GLU A 375 20.40 -8.65 -7.54
CA GLU A 375 20.75 -8.02 -8.80
C GLU A 375 21.01 -9.09 -9.90
N GLU A 376 21.70 -10.18 -9.56
CA GLU A 376 21.89 -11.33 -10.44
C GLU A 376 20.57 -12.05 -10.78
N LEU A 377 19.70 -12.25 -9.80
CA LEU A 377 18.37 -12.84 -10.01
C LEU A 377 17.48 -11.97 -10.92
N LEU A 378 17.48 -10.65 -10.71
CA LEU A 378 16.78 -9.71 -11.58
C LEU A 378 17.36 -9.73 -12.99
N ALA A 379 18.68 -9.81 -13.16
CA ALA A 379 19.32 -9.89 -14.48
C ALA A 379 18.94 -11.18 -15.22
N ALA A 380 18.95 -12.33 -14.52
CA ALA A 380 18.51 -13.60 -15.07
C ALA A 380 17.02 -13.58 -15.46
N GLY A 381 16.15 -13.07 -14.57
CA GLY A 381 14.73 -12.93 -14.84
C GLY A 381 14.44 -11.98 -16.01
N LEU A 382 15.21 -10.90 -16.17
CA LEU A 382 15.09 -10.00 -17.31
C LEU A 382 15.47 -10.71 -18.61
N ALA A 383 16.55 -11.50 -18.62
CA ALA A 383 16.98 -12.25 -19.80
C ALA A 383 15.95 -13.33 -20.21
N GLU A 384 15.28 -13.94 -19.24
CA GLU A 384 14.20 -14.90 -19.45
C GLU A 384 12.93 -14.21 -20.00
N MET A 385 12.47 -13.15 -19.34
CA MET A 385 11.21 -12.48 -19.65
C MET A 385 11.29 -11.58 -20.89
N ILE A 386 12.43 -10.93 -21.12
CA ILE A 386 12.65 -9.98 -22.22
C ILE A 386 14.06 -10.19 -22.83
N PRO A 387 14.27 -11.25 -23.64
CA PRO A 387 15.60 -11.67 -24.10
C PRO A 387 16.43 -10.60 -24.80
N ARG A 388 15.78 -9.66 -25.51
CA ARG A 388 16.47 -8.54 -26.18
C ARG A 388 17.17 -7.56 -25.23
N LEU A 389 16.84 -7.59 -23.94
CA LEU A 389 17.47 -6.78 -22.89
C LEU A 389 18.51 -7.55 -22.08
N ALA A 390 18.74 -8.84 -22.40
CA ALA A 390 19.71 -9.67 -21.70
C ALA A 390 21.11 -9.05 -21.71
N GLY A 391 21.78 -9.07 -20.55
CA GLY A 391 23.14 -8.55 -20.38
C GLY A 391 23.26 -7.03 -20.30
N ARG A 392 22.17 -6.26 -20.42
CA ARG A 392 22.21 -4.81 -20.18
C ARG A 392 22.39 -4.51 -18.69
N PRO A 393 23.18 -3.49 -18.33
CA PRO A 393 23.36 -3.10 -16.93
C PRO A 393 22.09 -2.45 -16.36
N PHE A 394 21.88 -2.65 -15.07
CA PHE A 394 20.90 -1.85 -14.32
C PHE A 394 21.52 -0.51 -13.93
N GLU A 395 21.01 0.57 -14.49
CA GLU A 395 21.50 1.93 -14.16
C GLU A 395 20.89 2.46 -12.86
N ARG A 396 19.75 1.92 -12.44
CA ARG A 396 19.10 2.27 -11.18
C ARG A 396 18.61 1.03 -10.45
N THR A 397 18.75 1.03 -9.13
CA THR A 397 18.17 0.02 -8.25
C THR A 397 17.55 0.68 -7.02
N ARG A 398 16.52 0.08 -6.44
CA ARG A 398 15.87 0.61 -5.24
C ARG A 398 15.43 -0.51 -4.30
N LEU A 399 15.62 -0.28 -3.01
CA LEU A 399 14.93 -1.02 -1.94
C LEU A 399 13.60 -0.32 -1.66
N CYS A 400 12.50 -0.99 -1.95
CA CYS A 400 11.15 -0.46 -1.71
C CYS A 400 10.55 -1.13 -0.47
N TRP A 401 10.11 -0.35 0.51
CA TRP A 401 9.68 -0.85 1.81
C TRP A 401 8.16 -0.85 1.96
N TYR A 402 7.61 -1.98 2.41
CA TYR A 402 6.21 -2.16 2.77
C TYR A 402 6.06 -2.51 4.25
N THR A 403 4.82 -2.68 4.69
CA THR A 403 4.48 -3.29 5.98
C THR A 403 3.68 -4.54 5.68
N ASP A 404 4.29 -5.70 5.86
CA ASP A 404 3.64 -6.99 5.65
C ASP A 404 2.89 -7.40 6.92
N THR A 405 1.69 -7.98 6.76
CA THR A 405 0.96 -8.70 7.81
C THR A 405 1.02 -10.22 7.54
N PRO A 406 0.78 -11.08 8.55
CA PRO A 406 0.82 -12.54 8.38
C PRO A 406 -0.10 -13.09 7.28
N THR A 407 -1.21 -12.40 7.00
CA THR A 407 -2.22 -12.87 6.04
C THR A 407 -2.32 -11.99 4.80
N GLY A 408 -1.45 -10.98 4.68
CA GLY A 408 -1.53 -10.00 3.60
C GLY A 408 -2.68 -9.00 3.76
N ASP A 409 -3.52 -9.15 4.79
CA ASP A 409 -4.62 -8.23 5.04
C ASP A 409 -4.14 -6.88 5.57
N PHE A 410 -4.87 -5.80 5.26
CA PHE A 410 -4.59 -4.48 5.82
C PHE A 410 -4.91 -4.42 7.32
N ILE A 411 -4.40 -3.41 8.02
CA ILE A 411 -4.84 -3.05 9.36
C ILE A 411 -5.49 -1.67 9.25
N THR A 412 -6.82 -1.60 9.35
CA THR A 412 -7.62 -0.36 9.29
C THR A 412 -8.66 -0.39 10.41
N ALA A 413 -8.22 -0.09 11.63
CA ALA A 413 -9.07 -0.19 12.81
C ALA A 413 -8.59 0.73 13.94
N TYR A 414 -9.48 1.01 14.89
CA TYR A 414 -9.08 1.59 16.18
C TYR A 414 -8.17 0.64 16.93
N HIS A 415 -7.18 1.20 17.62
CA HIS A 415 -6.30 0.43 18.47
C HIS A 415 -7.08 -0.18 19.65
N PRO A 416 -6.89 -1.46 20.00
CA PRO A 416 -7.73 -2.15 20.99
C PRO A 416 -7.60 -1.60 22.42
N THR A 417 -6.49 -0.92 22.74
CA THR A 417 -6.19 -0.44 24.10
C THR A 417 -5.79 1.03 24.19
N LEU A 418 -5.63 1.72 23.05
CA LEU A 418 -5.25 3.13 23.00
C LEU A 418 -6.43 3.91 22.43
N ASP A 419 -7.17 4.58 23.30
CA ASP A 419 -8.31 5.39 22.88
C ASP A 419 -7.83 6.53 21.97
N SER A 420 -8.68 6.97 21.04
CA SER A 420 -8.38 8.02 20.04
C SER A 420 -7.22 7.74 19.08
N LEU A 421 -6.80 6.48 18.94
CA LEU A 421 -5.86 6.03 17.91
C LEU A 421 -6.55 5.14 16.88
N PHE A 422 -6.48 5.52 15.62
CA PHE A 422 -6.82 4.68 14.48
C PHE A 422 -5.55 4.32 13.71
N VAL A 423 -5.44 3.09 13.24
CA VAL A 423 -4.26 2.60 12.52
C VAL A 423 -4.69 2.20 11.11
N ALA A 424 -3.98 2.71 10.10
CA ALA A 424 -4.21 2.46 8.68
C ALA A 424 -2.88 2.06 8.01
N THR A 425 -2.51 0.78 8.09
CA THR A 425 -1.21 0.26 7.62
C THR A 425 -1.34 -1.18 7.10
N GLY A 426 -0.23 -1.91 7.00
CA GLY A 426 -0.25 -3.34 6.65
C GLY A 426 -0.49 -3.57 5.16
N GLY A 427 -0.11 -2.61 4.32
CA GLY A 427 -0.38 -2.65 2.88
C GLY A 427 0.22 -3.84 2.12
N SER A 428 1.07 -4.65 2.76
CA SER A 428 1.56 -5.96 2.32
C SER A 428 2.03 -6.01 0.85
N GLY A 429 2.60 -4.90 0.38
CA GLY A 429 3.06 -4.71 -1.00
C GLY A 429 1.98 -4.65 -2.08
N HIS A 430 0.69 -4.60 -1.73
CA HIS A 430 -0.41 -4.67 -2.68
C HIS A 430 -1.45 -3.55 -2.56
N ALA A 431 -1.36 -2.66 -1.56
CA ALA A 431 -2.33 -1.58 -1.30
C ALA A 431 -2.52 -0.56 -2.43
N PHE A 432 -1.47 -0.24 -3.22
CA PHE A 432 -1.51 0.87 -4.18
C PHE A 432 -2.68 0.78 -5.17
N LYS A 433 -3.00 -0.41 -5.67
CA LYS A 433 -4.06 -0.57 -6.67
C LYS A 433 -5.47 -0.28 -6.14
N PHE A 434 -5.64 -0.30 -4.83
CA PHE A 434 -6.89 0.07 -4.17
C PHE A 434 -6.98 1.57 -3.89
N LEU A 435 -5.99 2.39 -4.28
CA LEU A 435 -5.97 3.83 -4.05
C LEU A 435 -7.33 4.51 -4.29
N PRO A 436 -8.09 4.24 -5.37
CA PRO A 436 -9.36 4.92 -5.62
C PRO A 436 -10.54 4.51 -4.72
N VAL A 437 -10.40 3.45 -3.91
CA VAL A 437 -11.44 2.95 -3.00
C VAL A 437 -10.97 2.91 -1.54
N LEU A 438 -9.65 2.93 -1.30
CA LEU A 438 -9.06 2.66 0.00
C LEU A 438 -9.45 3.73 1.03
N GLY A 439 -9.42 5.01 0.63
CA GLY A 439 -9.79 6.12 1.51
C GLY A 439 -11.23 6.02 1.99
N GLU A 440 -12.16 5.70 1.08
CA GLU A 440 -13.59 5.53 1.42
C GLU A 440 -13.78 4.40 2.43
N ARG A 441 -13.14 3.24 2.22
CA ARG A 441 -13.24 2.12 3.16
C ARG A 441 -12.59 2.43 4.51
N ILE A 442 -11.55 3.26 4.54
CA ILE A 442 -10.96 3.72 5.80
C ILE A 442 -11.90 4.71 6.52
N ALA A 443 -12.51 5.64 5.79
CA ALA A 443 -13.51 6.56 6.35
C ALA A 443 -14.70 5.77 6.94
N ASP A 444 -15.23 4.79 6.20
CA ASP A 444 -16.28 3.89 6.69
C ASP A 444 -15.85 3.17 7.98
N ALA A 445 -14.59 2.74 8.08
CA ALA A 445 -14.06 2.09 9.28
C ALA A 445 -13.92 3.06 10.47
N VAL A 446 -13.53 4.30 10.21
CA VAL A 446 -13.42 5.37 11.21
C VAL A 446 -14.80 5.73 11.76
N GLU A 447 -15.84 5.73 10.92
CA GLU A 447 -17.23 6.04 11.29
C GLU A 447 -18.01 4.82 11.82
N GLY A 448 -17.46 3.61 11.70
CA GLY A 448 -18.09 2.38 12.17
C GLY A 448 -19.15 1.82 11.22
N THR A 449 -19.10 2.20 9.95
CA THR A 449 -20.02 1.79 8.87
C THR A 449 -19.39 0.82 7.86
N LEU A 450 -18.09 0.48 8.02
CA LEU A 450 -17.41 -0.50 7.18
C LEU A 450 -18.15 -1.85 7.20
N THR A 451 -18.28 -2.47 6.03
CA THR A 451 -18.93 -3.77 5.89
C THR A 451 -18.33 -4.82 6.83
N GLU A 452 -19.16 -5.70 7.37
CA GLU A 452 -18.73 -6.69 8.37
C GLU A 452 -17.58 -7.59 7.87
N GLU A 453 -17.58 -7.90 6.57
CA GLU A 453 -16.53 -8.69 5.92
C GLU A 453 -15.17 -7.97 5.95
N LEU A 454 -15.11 -6.72 5.47
CA LEU A 454 -13.88 -5.92 5.49
C LEU A 454 -13.47 -5.57 6.92
N ARG A 455 -14.42 -5.27 7.81
CA ARG A 455 -14.16 -4.98 9.22
C ARG A 455 -13.47 -6.15 9.92
N LYS A 456 -13.92 -7.39 9.68
CA LYS A 456 -13.25 -8.60 10.19
C LYS A 456 -11.89 -8.80 9.55
N LYS A 457 -11.79 -8.61 8.24
CA LYS A 457 -10.57 -8.86 7.46
C LYS A 457 -9.45 -7.91 7.87
N TRP A 458 -9.76 -6.64 8.10
CA TRP A 458 -8.81 -5.55 8.40
C TRP A 458 -8.68 -5.18 9.89
N ALA A 459 -9.24 -6.00 10.78
CA ALA A 459 -9.12 -5.81 12.23
C ALA A 459 -7.69 -6.06 12.74
N PHE A 460 -7.39 -5.52 13.92
CA PHE A 460 -6.25 -6.00 14.72
C PHE A 460 -6.42 -7.50 15.00
N ARG A 461 -5.40 -8.28 14.65
CA ARG A 461 -5.35 -9.72 14.91
C ARG A 461 -4.50 -10.02 16.13
N ASP A 462 -4.69 -11.22 16.66
CA ASP A 462 -3.76 -11.75 17.64
C ASP A 462 -2.36 -11.86 17.02
N PRO A 463 -1.31 -11.54 17.79
CA PRO A 463 0.05 -11.61 17.30
C PRO A 463 0.42 -13.07 17.03
N VAL A 464 1.16 -13.32 15.95
CA VAL A 464 1.74 -14.62 15.66
C VAL A 464 3.16 -14.73 16.22
N ASP A 465 3.56 -15.94 16.57
CA ASP A 465 4.94 -16.24 16.94
C ASP A 465 5.85 -16.36 15.71
N GLY A 466 7.10 -15.90 15.85
CA GLY A 466 8.12 -16.01 14.81
C GLY A 466 8.09 -14.89 13.76
N PRO A 467 8.81 -15.06 12.63
CA PRO A 467 8.91 -14.02 11.61
C PRO A 467 7.55 -13.81 10.92
N ILE A 468 7.23 -12.55 10.64
CA ILE A 468 6.02 -12.23 9.87
C ILE A 468 6.25 -12.66 8.43
N VAL A 469 5.44 -13.60 7.97
CA VAL A 469 5.47 -14.09 6.61
C VAL A 469 4.05 -14.01 6.08
N THR A 470 3.84 -13.27 5.01
CA THR A 470 2.54 -13.19 4.34
C THR A 470 2.22 -14.53 3.67
N ARG A 471 1.24 -15.26 4.23
CA ARG A 471 0.83 -16.61 3.81
C ARG A 471 -0.51 -16.61 3.06
N ASP A 472 -0.71 -15.63 2.19
CA ASP A 472 -1.88 -15.53 1.31
C ASP A 472 -1.73 -16.35 0.02
N GLY A 473 -0.55 -16.96 -0.21
CA GLY A 473 -0.19 -17.70 -1.42
C GLY A 473 0.34 -16.83 -2.56
N SER A 474 0.44 -15.50 -2.38
CA SER A 474 0.98 -14.57 -3.38
C SER A 474 2.50 -14.40 -3.29
N ARG A 475 3.14 -15.04 -2.31
CA ARG A 475 4.57 -14.97 -1.99
C ARG A 475 5.21 -16.33 -2.12
N ASN A 476 6.34 -16.39 -2.82
CA ASN A 476 7.15 -17.59 -2.93
C ASN A 476 8.65 -17.24 -3.01
N GLY A 477 9.50 -18.27 -2.94
CA GLY A 477 10.96 -18.17 -2.98
C GLY A 477 11.62 -18.31 -1.61
N ALA A 478 12.91 -17.99 -1.54
CA ALA A 478 13.69 -18.09 -0.31
C ALA A 478 13.09 -17.25 0.83
N GLU A 479 13.16 -17.80 2.05
CA GLU A 479 12.69 -17.15 3.27
C GLU A 479 13.37 -15.79 3.48
N ARG A 480 12.70 -14.95 4.27
CA ARG A 480 13.10 -13.59 4.62
C ARG A 480 14.51 -13.56 5.22
N VAL A 481 15.33 -12.60 4.78
CA VAL A 481 16.73 -12.45 5.19
C VAL A 481 16.99 -11.11 5.87
N GLU A 482 17.95 -11.06 6.78
CA GLU A 482 18.43 -9.83 7.42
C GLU A 482 19.29 -8.99 6.44
N LEU A 483 18.89 -7.75 6.19
CA LEU A 483 19.52 -6.85 5.21
C LEU A 483 20.94 -6.46 5.60
N GLY A 484 21.21 -6.31 6.91
CA GLY A 484 22.50 -5.80 7.41
C GLY A 484 23.73 -6.58 6.94
N GLY A 485 23.58 -7.88 6.62
CA GLY A 485 24.67 -8.74 6.14
C GLY A 485 24.91 -8.70 4.62
N VAL A 486 23.99 -8.11 3.85
CA VAL A 486 24.00 -8.19 2.37
C VAL A 486 23.77 -6.85 1.67
N VAL A 487 23.52 -5.78 2.44
CA VAL A 487 23.32 -4.43 1.91
C VAL A 487 24.59 -3.93 1.22
N ARG A 488 24.43 -3.37 0.03
CA ARG A 488 25.53 -2.75 -0.73
C ARG A 488 25.41 -1.24 -0.70
N MET A 489 26.55 -0.58 -0.87
CA MET A 489 26.65 0.86 -1.03
C MET A 489 27.37 1.15 -2.36
N ASP A 490 26.99 2.22 -3.03
CA ASP A 490 27.83 2.79 -4.09
C ASP A 490 29.21 3.12 -3.51
N SER A 491 30.25 2.90 -4.32
CA SER A 491 31.61 3.30 -3.92
C SER A 491 31.64 4.82 -3.76
N PRO A 492 32.30 5.37 -2.73
CA PRO A 492 32.52 6.81 -2.65
C PRO A 492 33.18 7.27 -3.94
N ALA A 493 32.59 8.29 -4.58
CA ALA A 493 33.14 8.89 -5.79
C ALA A 493 34.48 9.58 -5.52
#